data_AF-A0A4Y2U774-F1
#
_entry.id   AF-A0A4Y2U774-F1
#
_cell.length_a   1.000
_cell.length_b   1.000
_cell.length_c   1.000
_cell.angle_alpha   90.00
_cell.angle_beta   90.00
_cell.angle_gamma   90.00
#
_symmetry.space_group_name_H-M   'P 1'
#
loop_
_entity.id
_entity.type
_entity.pdbx_description
1 polymer ?
#
loop_
_entity_poly.entity_id
_entity_poly.type
_entity_poly.pdbx_seq_one_letter_code
_entity_poly.pdbx_strand_id
1 'polypeptide(L)' 'MHRLGIVGCGITGAVTAMLLKQSMPYLNIVILEKSKGTGGRMCTSRSSFGNTVDLGAQFITKSSNLTSTQEK' A
#
# COMPACT_ATOMS: atom_id res chain seq x y z
N MET A 1 -17.06 -3.67 -18.99
CA MET A 1 -16.48 -3.50 -17.64
C MET A 1 -15.13 -4.18 -17.61
N HIS A 2 -14.04 -3.42 -17.47
CA HIS A 2 -12.69 -3.98 -17.41
C HIS A 2 -12.33 -4.32 -15.96
N ARG A 3 -11.81 -5.53 -15.74
CA ARG A 3 -11.33 -6.00 -14.43
C ARG A 3 -9.81 -5.93 -14.38
N LEU A 4 -9.29 -5.38 -13.30
CA LEU A 4 -7.85 -5.29 -13.05
C LEU A 4 -7.51 -5.93 -11.71
N GLY A 5 -6.59 -6.90 -11.75
CA GLY A 5 -6.04 -7.53 -10.54
C GLY A 5 -4.74 -6.86 -10.11
N ILE A 6 -4.61 -6.54 -8.83
CA ILE A 6 -3.37 -6.09 -8.19
C ILE A 6 -2.98 -7.16 -7.16
N VAL A 7 -1.79 -7.75 -7.29
CA VAL A 7 -1.28 -8.74 -6.34
C VAL A 7 -0.36 -8.05 -5.34
N GLY A 8 -0.74 -8.11 -4.06
CA GLY A 8 -0.09 -7.45 -2.94
C GLY A 8 -0.81 -6.17 -2.50
N CYS A 9 -1.17 -6.11 -1.22
CA CYS A 9 -1.77 -4.96 -0.54
C CYS A 9 -0.77 -4.31 0.44
N GLY A 10 0.48 -4.19 0.01
CA GLY A 10 1.45 -3.27 0.63
C GLY A 10 1.23 -1.82 0.18
N ILE A 11 2.10 -0.90 0.61
CA ILE A 11 1.99 0.53 0.28
C ILE A 11 1.91 0.80 -1.23
N THR A 12 2.73 0.12 -2.03
CA THR A 12 2.72 0.26 -3.49
C THR A 12 1.38 -0.16 -4.08
N GLY A 13 0.89 -1.37 -3.77
CA GLY A 13 -0.38 -1.87 -4.31
C GLY A 13 -1.58 -1.01 -3.89
N ALA A 14 -1.59 -0.54 -2.63
CA ALA A 14 -2.64 0.35 -2.13
C ALA A 14 -2.64 1.71 -2.85
N VAL A 15 -1.46 2.34 -3.00
CA VAL A 15 -1.34 3.63 -3.71
C VAL A 15 -1.65 3.48 -5.20
N THR A 16 -1.18 2.42 -5.85
CA THR A 16 -1.53 2.11 -7.24
C THR A 16 -3.04 1.96 -7.41
N ALA A 17 -3.71 1.20 -6.54
CA ALA A 17 -5.16 1.05 -6.59
C ALA A 17 -5.90 2.38 -6.39
N MET A 18 -5.44 3.21 -5.46
CA MET A 18 -5.99 4.54 -5.20
C MET A 18 -5.86 5.45 -6.43
N LEU A 19 -4.65 5.57 -6.98
CA LEU A 19 -4.39 6.41 -8.16
C LEU A 19 -5.19 5.92 -9.37
N LEU A 20 -5.25 4.62 -9.62
CA LEU A 20 -6.05 4.06 -10.72
C LEU A 20 -7.55 4.29 -10.52
N LYS A 21 -8.04 4.25 -9.28
CA LYS A 21 -9.45 4.53 -9.01
C LYS A 21 -9.80 5.99 -9.27
N GLN A 22 -8.86 6.90 -9.01
CA GLN A 22 -8.99 8.33 -9.29
C GLN A 22 -8.91 8.61 -10.81
N SER A 23 -7.94 8.03 -11.52
CA SER A 23 -7.71 8.31 -12.94
C SER A 23 -8.62 7.52 -13.89
N MET A 24 -9.09 6.34 -13.47
CA MET A 24 -9.87 5.41 -14.29
C MET A 24 -11.03 4.80 -13.47
N PRO A 25 -12.07 5.60 -13.13
CA PRO A 25 -13.15 5.18 -12.23
C PRO A 25 -13.97 3.99 -12.75
N TYR A 26 -13.97 3.77 -14.08
CA TYR A 26 -14.63 2.67 -14.77
C TYR A 26 -13.96 1.30 -14.56
N LEU A 27 -12.74 1.25 -13.98
CA LEU A 27 -12.08 -0.01 -13.65
C LEU A 27 -12.71 -0.66 -12.42
N ASN A 28 -12.96 -1.96 -12.55
CA ASN A 28 -13.27 -2.83 -11.42
C ASN A 28 -11.96 -3.43 -10.89
N ILE A 29 -11.42 -2.82 -9.84
CA ILE A 29 -10.13 -3.17 -9.25
C ILE A 29 -10.33 -4.26 -8.19
N VAL A 30 -9.57 -5.34 -8.28
CA VAL A 30 -9.48 -6.41 -7.29
C VAL A 30 -8.06 -6.46 -6.75
N ILE A 31 -7.90 -6.40 -5.43
CA ILE A 31 -6.60 -6.55 -4.78
C ILE A 31 -6.55 -7.93 -4.13
N LEU A 32 -5.50 -8.69 -4.44
CA LEU A 32 -5.24 -10.02 -3.89
C LEU A 32 -4.07 -9.91 -2.92
N GLU A 33 -4.30 -10.15 -1.64
CA GLU A 33 -3.28 -10.19 -0.60
C GLU A 33 -3.23 -11.59 0.01
N LYS A 34 -2.04 -12.18 0.08
CA LYS A 34 -1.84 -13.51 0.65
C LYS A 34 -1.96 -13.50 2.17
N SER A 35 -1.48 -12.43 2.80
CA SER A 35 -1.45 -12.31 4.24
C SER A 35 -2.84 -12.03 4.83
N LYS A 36 -3.00 -12.27 6.13
CA LYS A 36 -4.26 -12.06 6.85
C LYS A 36 -4.59 -10.57 7.07
N GLY A 37 -3.67 -9.67 6.75
CA GLY A 37 -3.83 -8.23 6.92
C GLY A 37 -3.22 -7.47 5.75
N THR A 38 -3.36 -6.15 5.76
CA THR A 38 -2.79 -5.27 4.74
C THR A 38 -1.50 -4.62 5.24
N GLY A 39 -0.85 -3.85 4.37
CA GLY A 39 0.34 -3.06 4.70
C GLY A 39 1.66 -3.75 4.37
N GLY A 40 1.70 -5.08 4.28
CA GLY A 40 2.91 -5.83 3.95
C GLY A 40 4.03 -5.52 4.95
N ARG A 41 5.14 -4.93 4.49
CA ARG A 41 6.26 -4.51 5.35
C ARG A 41 5.98 -3.25 6.19
N MET A 42 4.78 -2.66 6.08
CA MET A 42 4.30 -1.54 6.92
C MET A 42 3.16 -1.95 7.85
N CYS A 43 2.98 -3.25 8.12
CA CYS A 43 1.90 -3.70 9.00
C CYS A 43 2.23 -3.45 10.48
N THR A 44 1.19 -3.10 11.23
CA THR A 44 1.23 -3.01 12.69
C THR A 44 0.69 -4.30 13.29
N SER A 45 1.48 -4.94 14.16
CA SER A 45 1.08 -6.14 14.90
C SER A 45 0.52 -5.77 16.27
N ARG A 46 -0.49 -6.51 16.73
CA ARG A 46 -1.04 -6.34 18.08
C ARG A 46 -0.57 -7.50 18.97
N SER A 47 0.02 -7.17 20.11
CA SER A 47 0.38 -8.15 21.14
C SER A 47 -0.86 -8.63 21.91
N SER A 48 -0.74 -9.77 22.59
CA SER A 48 -1.76 -10.28 23.51
C SER A 48 -2.06 -9.33 24.68
N PHE A 49 -1.13 -8.42 25.00
CA PHE A 49 -1.26 -7.42 26.05
C PHE A 49 -1.92 -6.12 25.58
N GLY A 50 -2.38 -6.05 24.32
CA GLY A 50 -3.06 -4.88 23.77
C GLY A 50 -2.14 -3.82 23.15
N ASN A 51 -0.82 -3.92 23.37
CA ASN A 51 0.16 -3.03 22.73
C ASN A 51 0.26 -3.29 21.22
N THR A 52 0.51 -2.24 20.45
CA THR A 52 0.76 -2.33 19.01
C THR A 52 2.23 -2.07 18.70
N VAL A 53 2.81 -2.83 17.77
CA VAL A 53 4.20 -2.71 17.35
C VAL A 53 4.33 -2.79 15.83
N ASP A 54 5.13 -1.90 15.26
CA ASP A 54 5.52 -1.97 13.85
C ASP A 54 6.76 -2.84 13.73
N LEU A 55 6.61 -4.02 13.12
CA LEU A 55 7.70 -5.00 12.96
C LEU A 55 8.52 -4.79 11.68
N GLY A 56 8.05 -3.89 10.80
CA GLY A 56 8.69 -3.54 9.55
C GLY A 56 9.14 -2.08 9.54
N ALA A 57 8.62 -1.28 8.62
CA ALA A 57 8.91 0.14 8.58
C ALA A 57 8.31 0.86 9.79
N GLN A 58 9.14 1.59 10.54
CA GLN A 58 8.73 2.26 11.78
C GLN A 58 8.45 3.76 11.60
N PHE A 59 9.12 4.39 10.63
CA PHE A 59 8.95 5.81 10.33
C PHE A 59 9.27 6.10 8.87
N ILE A 60 8.75 7.24 8.39
CA ILE A 60 9.05 7.77 7.07
C ILE A 60 9.99 8.96 7.26
N THR A 61 11.23 8.84 6.76
CA THR A 61 12.17 9.95 6.74
C THR A 61 11.98 10.76 5.47
N LYS A 62 11.62 12.03 5.61
CA LYS A 62 11.65 12.98 4.50
C LYS A 62 13.08 13.46 4.27
N SER A 63 13.73 12.98 3.21
CA SER A 63 15.02 13.52 2.77
C SER A 63 14.79 14.77 1.91
N SER A 64 15.71 15.73 1.98
CA SER A 64 15.72 16.91 1.10
C SER A 64 15.93 16.56 -0.37
N ASN A 65 16.48 15.38 -0.65
CA ASN A 65 16.92 14.94 -1.98
C ASN A 65 15.95 13.97 -2.64
N LEU A 66 14.69 13.92 -2.20
CA LEU A 66 13.65 13.25 -2.99
C LEU A 66 13.40 14.13 -4.23
N THR A 67 14.15 13.87 -5.30
CA THR A 67 13.88 14.45 -6.62
C THR A 67 12.41 14.25 -6.93
N SER A 68 11.73 15.33 -7.29
CA SER A 68 10.42 15.28 -7.94
C SER A 68 10.49 14.19 -8.99
N THR A 69 9.62 13.20 -8.90
CA THR A 69 9.49 12.12 -9.88
C THR A 69 9.67 12.71 -11.27
N GLN A 70 10.72 12.28 -11.99
CA GLN A 70 10.87 12.66 -13.39
C GLN A 70 9.68 12.03 -14.12
N GLU A 71 8.65 12.83 -14.39
CA GLU A 71 7.62 12.51 -15.36
C GLU A 71 8.36 12.35 -16.70
N LYS A 72 8.51 11.09 -17.13
CA LYS A 72 8.88 10.76 -18.50
C LYS A 72 7.63 10.81 -19.37
#